data_AF-A0A9E1JNP8-F1
#
_entry.id   AF-A0A9E1JNP8-F1
#
_cell.length_a   1.000
_cell.length_b   1.000
_cell.length_c   1.000
_cell.angle_alpha   90.00
_cell.angle_beta   90.00
_cell.angle_gamma   90.00
#
_symmetry.space_group_name_H-M   'P 1'
#
loop_
_entity.id
_entity.type
_entity.pdbx_description
1 polymer ?
#
loop_
_entity_poly.entity_id
_entity_poly.type
_entity_poly.pdbx_seq_one_letter_code
_entity_poly.pdbx_strand_id
1 'polypeptide(L)'
;MPFKVLTNSTYEESVDLFKDHEKIFKNKFLMPEGRESKFRFLRASSMIKKYKPEKSKSMTSYAFDILSNVALGPKTKWSVVYDVMDYRVYFKTFSNPQLRYFDFNSFDLSCAAPVKVLDINADMKGDVTMEFQDYTQETNHGLIMNTYKKTPNLSNVPERALKQMAMYPENTLCNQ
;
A
#
# COMPACT_ATOMS: atom_id res chain seq x y z
N MET A 1 -10.52 -18.13 7.86
CA MET A 1 -10.94 -17.16 6.81
C MET A 1 -11.08 -17.87 5.46
N PRO A 2 -12.32 -18.07 4.94
CA PRO A 2 -12.56 -18.69 3.63
C PRO A 2 -12.05 -17.88 2.42
N PHE A 3 -11.87 -16.58 2.56
CA PHE A 3 -11.28 -15.70 1.55
C PHE A 3 -10.04 -15.02 2.11
N LYS A 4 -9.01 -14.88 1.28
CA LYS A 4 -7.76 -14.20 1.63
C LYS A 4 -7.80 -12.73 1.16
N VAL A 5 -8.90 -12.05 1.45
CA VAL A 5 -9.17 -10.66 1.05
C VAL A 5 -9.80 -9.92 2.21
N LEU A 6 -9.43 -8.65 2.39
CA LEU A 6 -10.06 -7.71 3.29
C LEU A 6 -10.31 -6.39 2.55
N THR A 7 -11.40 -5.71 2.90
CA THR A 7 -11.73 -4.35 2.41
C THR A 7 -12.25 -3.51 3.57
N ASN A 8 -12.94 -2.39 3.29
CA ASN A 8 -13.40 -1.44 4.32
C ASN A 8 -14.77 -1.82 4.93
N SER A 9 -15.35 -2.97 4.54
CA SER A 9 -16.58 -3.51 5.15
C SER A 9 -16.19 -4.60 6.13
N THR A 10 -17.06 -4.94 7.08
CA THR A 10 -16.78 -6.04 8.00
C THR A 10 -16.55 -7.33 7.22
N TYR A 11 -15.68 -8.19 7.75
CA TYR A 11 -15.35 -9.44 7.08
C TYR A 11 -16.59 -10.34 6.96
N GLU A 12 -17.42 -10.39 8.00
CA GLU A 12 -18.69 -11.12 8.02
C GLU A 12 -19.62 -10.69 6.88
N GLU A 13 -19.94 -9.39 6.78
CA GLU A 13 -20.78 -8.86 5.69
C GLU A 13 -20.23 -9.15 4.30
N SER A 14 -18.90 -9.12 4.15
CA SER A 14 -18.23 -9.36 2.87
C SER A 14 -18.28 -10.85 2.48
N VAL A 15 -18.15 -11.74 3.46
CA VAL A 15 -18.26 -13.18 3.29
C VAL A 15 -19.70 -13.60 2.99
N ASP A 16 -20.68 -13.02 3.66
CA ASP A 16 -22.08 -13.38 3.44
C ASP A 16 -22.56 -12.95 2.06
N LEU A 17 -22.17 -11.75 1.62
CA LEU A 17 -22.34 -11.34 0.23
C LEU A 17 -21.67 -12.34 -0.74
N PHE A 18 -20.49 -12.86 -0.39
CA PHE A 18 -19.82 -13.86 -1.24
C PHE A 18 -20.63 -15.16 -1.36
N LYS A 19 -21.19 -15.68 -0.26
CA LYS A 19 -21.94 -16.95 -0.25
C LYS A 19 -23.16 -16.90 -1.17
N ASP A 20 -23.89 -15.78 -1.15
CA ASP A 20 -25.05 -15.57 -2.03
C ASP A 20 -24.67 -15.48 -3.52
N HIS A 21 -23.40 -15.23 -3.80
CA HIS A 21 -22.84 -15.04 -5.12
C HIS A 21 -21.95 -16.19 -5.60
N GLU A 22 -22.01 -17.39 -5.00
CA GLU A 22 -21.28 -18.56 -5.52
C GLU A 22 -21.60 -18.84 -7.01
N LYS A 23 -22.82 -18.48 -7.44
CA LYS A 23 -23.26 -18.51 -8.85
C LYS A 23 -22.49 -17.53 -9.76
N ILE A 24 -22.02 -16.38 -9.26
CA ILE A 24 -21.14 -15.46 -10.02
C ILE A 24 -19.86 -16.20 -10.45
N PHE A 25 -19.31 -17.04 -9.56
CA PHE A 25 -18.06 -17.77 -9.84
C PHE A 25 -18.27 -19.01 -10.71
N LYS A 26 -19.52 -19.45 -10.91
CA LYS A 26 -19.91 -20.43 -11.93
C LYS A 26 -20.18 -19.77 -13.30
N ASN A 27 -19.76 -18.51 -13.49
CA ASN A 27 -20.03 -17.67 -14.66
C ASN A 27 -21.53 -17.53 -15.00
N LYS A 28 -22.41 -17.72 -14.02
CA LYS A 28 -23.87 -17.59 -14.22
C LYS A 28 -24.37 -16.15 -14.09
N PHE A 29 -23.54 -15.26 -13.58
CA PHE A 29 -23.85 -13.84 -13.39
C PHE A 29 -22.63 -12.98 -13.69
N LEU A 30 -22.88 -11.73 -14.09
CA LEU A 30 -21.85 -10.72 -14.29
C LEU A 30 -21.23 -10.33 -12.94
N MET A 31 -19.91 -10.15 -12.93
CA MET A 31 -19.19 -9.67 -11.76
C MET A 31 -19.59 -8.21 -11.48
N PRO A 32 -19.96 -7.82 -10.24
CA PRO A 32 -20.34 -6.45 -9.97
C PRO A 32 -19.18 -5.47 -10.21
N GLU A 33 -19.49 -4.44 -11.00
CA GLU A 33 -18.65 -3.26 -11.18
C GLU A 33 -18.88 -2.27 -10.03
N GLY A 34 -18.09 -1.20 -9.98
CA GLY A 34 -18.27 -0.14 -8.97
C GLY A 34 -17.16 -0.04 -7.93
N ARG A 35 -17.30 0.93 -7.03
CA ARG A 35 -16.29 1.40 -6.05
C ARG A 35 -16.54 0.86 -4.65
N GLU A 36 -17.69 0.24 -4.44
CA GLU A 36 -18.21 -0.27 -3.19
C GLU A 36 -17.21 -1.27 -2.58
N SER A 37 -17.05 -1.16 -1.27
CA SER A 37 -16.10 -1.97 -0.51
C SER A 37 -16.34 -3.48 -0.71
N LYS A 38 -17.60 -3.91 -0.70
CA LYS A 38 -17.96 -5.32 -0.87
C LYS A 38 -17.77 -5.80 -2.32
N PHE A 39 -17.97 -4.95 -3.33
CA PHE A 39 -17.71 -5.32 -4.73
C PHE A 39 -16.22 -5.48 -5.02
N ARG A 40 -15.38 -4.60 -4.46
CA ARG A 40 -13.92 -4.78 -4.50
C ARG A 40 -13.48 -6.10 -3.86
N PHE A 41 -14.11 -6.48 -2.74
CA PHE A 41 -13.88 -7.77 -2.08
C PHE A 41 -14.20 -8.95 -3.01
N LEU A 42 -15.37 -8.93 -3.67
CA LEU A 42 -15.78 -9.99 -4.60
C LEU A 42 -14.83 -10.12 -5.79
N ARG A 43 -14.46 -8.98 -6.43
CA ARG A 43 -13.56 -8.98 -7.58
C ARG A 43 -12.17 -9.52 -7.23
N ALA A 44 -11.55 -9.01 -6.16
CA ALA A 44 -10.25 -9.50 -5.70
C ALA A 44 -10.30 -10.98 -5.33
N SER A 45 -11.34 -11.42 -4.60
CA SER A 45 -11.53 -12.82 -4.23
C SER A 45 -11.68 -13.72 -5.47
N SER A 46 -12.33 -13.23 -6.52
CA SER A 46 -12.44 -13.93 -7.81
C SER A 46 -11.10 -14.12 -8.48
N MET A 47 -10.30 -13.06 -8.56
CA MET A 47 -9.00 -13.10 -9.20
C MET A 47 -8.06 -14.05 -8.44
N ILE A 48 -8.04 -14.00 -7.10
CA ILE A 48 -7.25 -14.94 -6.29
C ILE A 48 -7.67 -16.39 -6.56
N LYS A 49 -8.97 -16.70 -6.58
CA LYS A 49 -9.47 -18.06 -6.89
C LYS A 49 -9.12 -18.53 -8.31
N LYS A 50 -8.97 -17.61 -9.27
CA LYS A 50 -8.66 -17.89 -10.67
C LYS A 50 -7.16 -17.99 -10.95
N TYR A 51 -6.31 -17.52 -10.04
CA TYR A 51 -4.87 -17.56 -10.20
C TYR A 51 -4.37 -19.01 -10.35
N LYS A 52 -3.58 -19.24 -11.39
CA LYS A 52 -2.93 -20.52 -11.67
C LYS A 52 -1.47 -20.23 -12.01
N PRO A 53 -0.49 -20.58 -11.15
CA PRO A 53 0.92 -20.23 -11.34
C PRO A 53 1.42 -20.55 -12.75
N GLU A 54 1.14 -21.76 -13.25
CA GLU A 54 1.57 -22.25 -14.56
C GLU A 54 0.94 -21.52 -15.77
N LYS A 55 -0.14 -20.77 -15.56
CA LYS A 55 -0.93 -20.14 -16.64
C LYS A 55 -1.06 -18.63 -16.50
N SER A 56 -0.48 -18.06 -15.46
CA SER A 56 -0.61 -16.65 -15.10
C SER A 56 0.74 -15.96 -15.19
N LYS A 57 0.73 -14.63 -15.12
CA LYS A 57 1.96 -13.84 -14.91
C LYS A 57 2.63 -14.23 -13.58
N SER A 58 3.84 -13.71 -13.35
CA SER A 58 4.48 -13.80 -12.03
C SER A 58 3.53 -13.33 -10.92
N MET A 59 3.67 -13.92 -9.73
CA MET A 59 2.78 -13.65 -8.60
C MET A 59 2.71 -12.14 -8.29
N THR A 60 3.85 -11.46 -8.30
CA THR A 60 3.94 -10.00 -8.10
C THR A 60 3.17 -9.23 -9.15
N SER A 61 3.31 -9.59 -10.43
CA SER A 61 2.58 -8.95 -11.53
C SER A 61 1.08 -9.16 -11.40
N TYR A 62 0.66 -10.38 -11.07
CA TYR A 62 -0.75 -10.70 -10.88
C TYR A 62 -1.36 -9.99 -9.66
N ALA A 63 -0.59 -9.84 -8.58
CA ALA A 63 -1.01 -9.06 -7.41
C ALA A 63 -1.27 -7.59 -7.79
N PHE A 64 -0.40 -6.98 -8.61
CA PHE A 64 -0.66 -5.64 -9.13
C PHE A 64 -1.86 -5.56 -10.09
N ASP A 65 -2.13 -6.60 -10.88
CA ASP A 65 -3.35 -6.67 -11.69
C ASP A 65 -4.60 -6.66 -10.78
N ILE A 66 -4.58 -7.40 -9.66
CA ILE A 66 -5.66 -7.38 -8.65
C ILE A 66 -5.82 -5.98 -8.06
N LEU A 67 -4.72 -5.37 -7.59
CA LEU A 67 -4.74 -4.04 -6.98
C LEU A 67 -5.24 -2.98 -7.97
N SER A 68 -4.86 -3.07 -9.25
CA SER A 68 -5.36 -2.20 -10.31
C SER A 68 -6.87 -2.37 -10.53
N ASN A 69 -7.38 -3.60 -10.52
CA ASN A 69 -8.81 -3.87 -10.69
C ASN A 69 -9.70 -3.29 -9.57
N VAL A 70 -9.16 -3.25 -8.35
CA VAL A 70 -9.88 -2.71 -7.18
C VAL A 70 -9.51 -1.27 -6.84
N ALA A 71 -8.65 -0.63 -7.64
CA ALA A 71 -8.25 0.75 -7.43
C ALA A 71 -9.43 1.72 -7.63
N LEU A 72 -9.42 2.82 -6.89
CA LEU A 72 -10.44 3.87 -6.94
C LEU A 72 -9.94 5.08 -7.76
N GLY A 73 -9.28 4.81 -8.89
CA GLY A 73 -8.66 5.84 -9.73
C GLY A 73 -7.74 6.75 -8.93
N PRO A 74 -7.84 8.10 -9.06
CA PRO A 74 -6.99 9.05 -8.34
C PRO A 74 -7.09 9.00 -6.81
N LYS A 75 -8.09 8.31 -6.25
CA LYS A 75 -8.20 8.11 -4.79
C LYS A 75 -7.25 7.04 -4.27
N THR A 76 -6.85 6.08 -5.10
CA THR A 76 -5.79 5.13 -4.75
C THR A 76 -4.45 5.82 -5.00
N LYS A 77 -3.78 6.23 -3.91
CA LYS A 77 -2.51 6.97 -3.99
C LYS A 77 -1.28 6.08 -4.16
N TRP A 78 -1.37 4.84 -3.69
CA TRP A 78 -0.31 3.85 -3.84
C TRP A 78 -0.90 2.43 -3.84
N SER A 79 -0.11 1.50 -4.38
CA SER A 79 -0.36 0.06 -4.37
C SER A 79 0.93 -0.62 -3.99
N VAL A 80 0.87 -1.54 -3.03
CA VAL A 80 2.05 -2.20 -2.45
C VAL A 80 1.82 -3.70 -2.46
N VAL A 81 2.85 -4.46 -2.85
CA VAL A 81 2.88 -5.92 -2.82
C VAL A 81 4.09 -6.32 -1.97
N TYR A 82 3.83 -7.08 -0.91
CA TYR A 82 4.86 -7.65 -0.06
C TYR A 82 5.16 -9.06 -0.51
N ASP A 83 6.38 -9.30 -0.96
CA ASP A 83 6.91 -10.63 -1.20
C ASP A 83 7.60 -11.10 0.08
N VAL A 84 6.87 -11.92 0.83
CA VAL A 84 7.31 -12.41 2.14
C VAL A 84 8.33 -13.55 2.04
N MET A 85 8.52 -14.14 0.85
CA MET A 85 9.50 -15.21 0.65
C MET A 85 10.88 -14.62 0.38
N ASP A 86 10.94 -13.60 -0.48
CA ASP A 86 12.19 -12.92 -0.84
C ASP A 86 12.46 -11.67 0.01
N TYR A 87 11.57 -11.36 0.97
CA TYR A 87 11.61 -10.14 1.79
C TYR A 87 11.69 -8.85 0.97
N ARG A 88 10.96 -8.79 -0.16
CA ARG A 88 10.93 -7.61 -1.03
C ARG A 88 9.62 -6.87 -0.95
N VAL A 89 9.69 -5.55 -0.94
CA VAL A 89 8.51 -4.68 -0.96
C VAL A 89 8.45 -4.01 -2.32
N TYR A 90 7.43 -4.34 -3.11
CA TYR A 90 7.17 -3.73 -4.40
C TYR A 90 6.08 -2.67 -4.27
N PHE A 91 6.23 -1.54 -4.93
CA PHE A 91 5.23 -0.48 -4.87
C PHE A 91 5.12 0.33 -6.16
N LYS A 92 3.95 0.94 -6.32
CA LYS A 92 3.63 1.96 -7.33
C LYS A 92 2.87 3.08 -6.64
N THR A 93 3.10 4.31 -7.07
CA THR A 93 2.31 5.47 -6.60
C THR A 93 1.51 6.04 -7.75
N PHE A 94 0.48 6.83 -7.41
CA PHE A 94 -0.30 7.57 -8.40
C PHE A 94 0.55 8.57 -9.17
N SER A 95 1.48 9.24 -8.47
CA SER A 95 2.42 10.22 -9.04
C SER A 95 3.52 9.58 -9.89
N ASN A 96 3.97 8.38 -9.53
CA ASN A 96 4.98 7.64 -10.29
C ASN A 96 4.54 6.16 -10.44
N PRO A 97 3.98 5.79 -11.61
CA PRO A 97 3.44 4.46 -11.87
C PRO A 97 4.51 3.40 -12.20
N GLN A 98 5.78 3.80 -12.31
CA GLN A 98 6.88 2.85 -12.49
C GLN A 98 6.96 1.89 -11.29
N LEU A 99 7.26 0.62 -11.55
CA LEU A 99 7.45 -0.35 -10.49
C LEU A 99 8.77 -0.05 -9.77
N ARG A 100 8.69 0.19 -8.47
CA ARG A 100 9.85 0.30 -7.58
C ARG A 100 9.80 -0.83 -6.56
N TYR A 101 10.96 -1.25 -6.08
CA TYR A 101 11.04 -2.17 -4.97
C TYR A 101 12.29 -1.95 -4.13
N PHE A 102 12.26 -2.44 -2.90
CA PHE A 102 13.44 -2.53 -2.07
C PHE A 102 13.51 -3.90 -1.39
N ASP A 103 14.73 -4.34 -1.08
CA ASP A 103 15.01 -5.57 -0.36
C ASP A 103 15.08 -5.28 1.14
N PHE A 104 14.29 -5.97 1.96
CA PHE A 104 14.29 -5.74 3.40
C PHE A 104 15.55 -6.31 4.06
N ASN A 105 16.17 -7.33 3.46
CA ASN A 105 17.37 -7.98 4.02
C ASN A 105 18.63 -7.11 3.93
N SER A 106 18.60 -6.02 3.16
CA SER A 106 19.74 -5.11 3.04
C SER A 106 19.84 -4.10 4.19
N PHE A 107 18.82 -4.02 5.06
CA PHE A 107 18.80 -3.07 6.17
C PHE A 107 19.27 -3.71 7.47
N ASP A 108 20.09 -2.97 8.22
CA ASP A 108 20.32 -3.28 9.64
C ASP A 108 19.12 -2.79 10.45
N LEU A 109 18.44 -3.72 11.13
CA LEU A 109 17.24 -3.47 11.93
C LEU A 109 17.54 -3.45 13.44
N SER A 110 18.81 -3.43 13.82
CA SER A 110 19.21 -3.26 15.22
C SER A 110 18.86 -1.86 15.73
N CYS A 111 18.67 -1.71 17.04
CA CYS A 111 18.38 -0.40 17.64
C CYS A 111 19.51 0.64 17.47
N ALA A 112 20.73 0.18 17.16
CA ALA A 112 21.87 1.07 16.93
C ALA A 112 21.93 1.60 15.49
N ALA A 113 21.20 0.97 14.56
CA ALA A 113 21.16 1.39 13.17
C ALA A 113 20.33 2.68 13.01
N PRO A 114 20.72 3.58 12.10
CA PRO A 114 19.92 4.76 11.79
C PRO A 114 18.60 4.34 11.13
N VAL A 115 17.51 5.03 11.50
CA VAL A 115 16.22 4.90 10.82
C VAL A 115 16.39 5.33 9.36
N LYS A 116 15.83 4.56 8.43
CA LYS A 116 15.90 4.82 6.99
C LYS A 116 14.59 5.39 6.47
N VAL A 117 14.67 6.36 5.56
CA VAL A 117 13.52 6.97 4.88
C VAL A 117 13.73 7.06 3.37
N LEU A 118 12.62 7.06 2.63
CA LEU A 118 12.58 7.19 1.18
C LEU A 118 11.43 8.12 0.77
N ASP A 119 11.66 9.00 -0.21
CA ASP A 119 10.56 9.65 -0.90
C ASP A 119 9.85 8.66 -1.83
N ILE A 120 8.66 8.21 -1.43
CA ILE A 120 7.86 7.24 -2.17
C ILE A 120 7.45 7.73 -3.58
N ASN A 121 7.46 9.05 -3.79
CA ASN A 121 7.10 9.70 -5.05
C ASN A 121 8.30 10.04 -5.92
N ALA A 122 9.54 9.75 -5.48
CA ALA A 122 10.74 10.01 -6.25
C ALA A 122 10.65 9.44 -7.67
N ASP A 123 11.21 10.14 -8.64
CA ASP A 123 11.20 9.74 -10.05
C ASP A 123 12.23 8.63 -10.33
N MET A 124 11.94 7.44 -9.78
CA MET A 124 12.81 6.26 -9.84
C MET A 124 12.04 5.03 -10.32
N LYS A 125 12.78 4.00 -10.74
CA LYS A 125 12.26 2.72 -11.21
C LYS A 125 13.19 1.58 -10.78
N GLY A 126 12.65 0.37 -10.64
CA GLY A 126 13.43 -0.81 -10.29
C GLY A 126 13.82 -0.83 -8.81
N ASP A 127 15.01 -1.33 -8.53
CA ASP A 127 15.55 -1.41 -7.17
C ASP A 127 15.89 -0.01 -6.66
N VAL A 128 15.30 0.37 -5.52
CA VAL A 128 15.54 1.65 -4.84
C VAL A 128 16.14 1.45 -3.45
N THR A 129 16.66 0.25 -3.16
CA THR A 129 17.22 -0.10 -1.85
C THR A 129 18.32 0.86 -1.39
N MET A 130 19.22 1.23 -2.31
CA MET A 130 20.34 2.14 -2.02
C MET A 130 19.94 3.62 -1.99
N GLU A 131 18.69 3.94 -2.31
CA GLU A 131 18.16 5.31 -2.36
C GLU A 131 17.56 5.76 -1.03
N PHE A 132 17.49 4.85 -0.06
CA PHE A 132 17.09 5.17 1.30
C PHE A 132 18.17 6.02 1.99
N GLN A 133 17.73 7.06 2.66
CA GLN A 133 18.59 7.99 3.38
C GLN A 133 18.36 7.86 4.88
N ASP A 134 19.33 8.28 5.68
CA ASP A 134 19.16 8.38 7.11
C ASP A 134 18.08 9.41 7.43
N TYR A 135 17.19 9.04 8.33
CA TYR A 135 16.18 9.92 8.87
C TYR A 135 16.84 11.12 9.53
N THR A 136 16.29 12.30 9.28
CA THR A 136 16.55 13.48 10.10
C THR A 136 15.22 14.13 10.48
N GLN A 137 15.20 14.77 11.64
CA GLN A 137 14.08 15.59 12.08
C GLN A 137 13.72 16.66 11.02
N GLU A 138 14.73 17.24 10.35
CA GLU A 138 14.56 18.25 9.31
C GLU A 138 13.81 17.68 8.09
N THR A 139 14.16 16.47 7.66
CA THR A 139 13.46 15.77 6.57
C THR A 139 11.97 15.58 6.90
N ASN A 140 11.65 15.14 8.11
CA ASN A 140 10.27 14.95 8.55
C ASN A 140 9.50 16.27 8.66
N HIS A 141 10.14 17.30 9.22
CA HIS A 141 9.59 18.63 9.34
C HIS A 141 9.27 19.23 7.97
N GLY A 142 10.19 19.13 7.01
CA GLY A 142 9.98 19.56 5.63
C GLY A 142 8.78 18.86 4.98
N LEU A 143 8.66 17.54 5.15
CA LEU A 143 7.54 16.75 4.62
C LEU A 143 6.19 17.20 5.22
N ILE A 144 6.10 17.33 6.54
CA ILE A 144 4.87 17.75 7.23
C ILE A 144 4.48 19.16 6.81
N MET A 145 5.42 20.10 6.84
CA MET A 145 5.18 21.49 6.49
C MET A 145 4.68 21.62 5.05
N ASN A 146 5.35 20.95 4.11
CA ASN A 146 4.97 20.94 2.69
C ASN A 146 3.58 20.33 2.47
N THR A 147 3.28 19.22 3.15
CA THR A 147 1.98 18.53 3.03
C THR A 147 0.83 19.40 3.54
N TYR A 148 0.97 19.99 4.73
CA TYR A 148 -0.08 20.82 5.34
C TYR A 148 -0.32 22.10 4.54
N LYS A 149 0.74 22.77 4.08
CA LYS A 149 0.62 23.98 3.24
C LYS A 149 -0.08 23.70 1.90
N LYS A 150 0.07 22.50 1.34
CA LYS A 150 -0.51 22.10 0.04
C LYS A 150 -1.87 21.41 0.15
N THR A 151 -2.35 21.12 1.36
CA THR A 151 -3.62 20.39 1.54
C THR A 151 -4.74 21.37 1.88
N PRO A 152 -5.82 21.44 1.07
CA PRO A 152 -6.99 22.24 1.39
C PRO A 152 -7.53 21.92 2.79
N ASN A 153 -7.93 22.95 3.53
CA ASN A 153 -8.41 22.88 4.92
C ASN A 153 -7.34 22.58 5.99
N LEU A 154 -6.07 22.38 5.61
CA LEU A 154 -4.97 22.18 6.56
C LEU A 154 -3.90 23.28 6.54
N SER A 155 -3.98 24.23 5.60
CA SER A 155 -2.99 25.31 5.42
C SER A 155 -2.89 26.27 6.61
N ASN A 156 -3.96 26.37 7.42
CA ASN A 156 -4.04 27.32 8.54
C ASN A 156 -3.55 26.72 9.87
N VAL A 157 -3.05 25.48 9.86
CA VAL A 157 -2.48 24.87 11.07
C VAL A 157 -1.22 25.65 11.49
N PRO A 158 -1.12 26.11 12.75
CA PRO A 158 0.01 26.92 13.18
C PRO A 158 1.35 26.17 13.04
N GLU A 159 2.40 26.86 12.58
CA GLU A 159 3.72 26.24 12.39
C GLU A 159 4.28 25.60 13.66
N ARG A 160 3.97 26.17 14.84
CA ARG A 160 4.33 25.57 16.14
C ARG A 160 3.75 24.17 16.30
N ALA A 161 2.49 23.96 15.91
CA ALA A 161 1.84 22.65 16.00
C ALA A 161 2.45 21.66 14.99
N LEU A 162 2.76 22.13 13.78
CA LEU A 162 3.44 21.31 12.76
C LEU A 162 4.84 20.89 13.21
N LYS A 163 5.59 21.80 13.86
CA LYS A 163 6.90 21.48 14.44
C LYS A 163 6.81 20.45 15.55
N GLN A 164 5.82 20.56 16.44
CA GLN A 164 5.58 19.55 17.49
C GLN A 164 5.23 18.19 16.89
N MET A 165 4.41 18.15 15.84
CA MET A 165 4.09 16.90 15.13
C MET A 165 5.33 16.29 14.48
N ALA A 166 6.18 17.11 13.87
CA ALA A 166 7.43 16.66 13.26
C ALA A 166 8.44 16.10 14.27
N MET A 167 8.38 16.54 15.52
CA MET A 167 9.19 16.05 16.63
C MET A 167 8.71 14.74 17.25
N TYR A 168 7.53 14.23 16.86
CA TYR A 168 6.99 13.03 17.49
C TYR A 168 7.95 11.81 17.44
N PRO A 169 8.62 11.49 16.32
CA PRO A 169 9.55 10.36 16.24
C PRO A 169 10.72 10.45 17.24
N GLU A 170 11.13 11.64 17.66
CA GLU A 170 12.21 11.86 18.63
C GLU A 170 11.88 11.34 20.04
N ASN A 171 10.62 11.02 20.30
CA ASN A 171 10.16 10.47 21.58
C ASN A 171 9.97 8.95 21.55
N THR A 172 10.33 8.30 20.43
CA THR A 172 10.23 6.85 20.29
C THR A 172 11.51 6.18 20.80
N LEU A 173 11.35 5.06 21.48
CA LEU A 173 12.46 4.27 22.02
C LEU A 173 12.46 2.90 21.34
N CYS A 174 13.65 2.46 20.94
CA CYS A 174 13.86 1.08 20.49
C CYS A 174 14.22 0.24 21.71
N ASN A 175 13.32 -0.68 22.09
CA ASN A 175 13.55 -1.62 23.17
C ASN A 175 13.88 -2.99 22.55
N GLN A 176 15.06 -3.52 22.86
CA GLN A 176 15.45 -4.90 22.56
C GLN A 176 15.28 -5.79 23.78
#